data_AF-A0A932TPJ0-F1
#
_entry.id   AF-A0A932TPJ0-F1
#
_cell.length_a   1.000
_cell.length_b   1.000
_cell.length_c   1.000
_cell.angle_alpha   90.00
_cell.angle_beta   90.00
_cell.angle_gamma   90.00
#
_symmetry.space_group_name_H-M   'P 1'
#
loop_
_entity.id
_entity.type
_entity.pdbx_description
1 polymer ?
#
loop_
_entity_poly.entity_id
_entity_poly.type
_entity_poly.pdbx_seq_one_letter_code
_entity_poly.pdbx_strand_id
1 'polypeptide(L)'
;MDDREVIGLLNEDIRGEHGAIILYLRIAYGMGEGEVASDVEQIARDEMRHLKWLSEEVVRRGGVPTTERDESGAGTSDPLALMRLAVEGEQSATETYTAHAEAIGDPRTALLLERILTDERYHHGKFQRLIQALEESAAAPEAPPETPPEGIVESVQENVRLEYTTLLQYLQQSFLTPDCPLSKDLLDQAIIEMTHMGWLAEYLAEAGVAPRMEHDSVEDEGDPERLLQANVQVEVGVEEVYRRQLESAQDPSLQRLLQRIFEHSVYHEAHFRGLLADVQGRAAAASEEAPEPPTPARAPAAGWTVGSLLGRKQV
;
A
#
# COMPACT_ATOMS: atom_id res chain seq x y z
N MET A 1 -14.21 17.49 -17.39
CA MET A 1 -13.71 16.11 -17.44
C MET A 1 -14.74 15.21 -16.79
N ASP A 2 -14.91 14.00 -17.31
CA ASP A 2 -15.68 12.95 -16.63
C ASP A 2 -14.83 12.21 -15.58
N ASP A 3 -15.46 11.36 -14.76
CA ASP A 3 -14.74 10.64 -13.70
C ASP A 3 -13.64 9.72 -14.24
N ARG A 4 -13.81 9.16 -15.44
CA ARG A 4 -12.81 8.26 -16.03
C ARG A 4 -11.55 9.03 -16.40
N GLU A 5 -11.71 10.22 -16.98
CA GLU A 5 -10.59 11.11 -17.30
C GLU A 5 -9.86 11.56 -16.01
N VAL A 6 -10.62 11.91 -14.95
CA VAL A 6 -10.02 12.33 -13.67
C VAL A 6 -9.28 11.17 -12.99
N ILE A 7 -9.87 9.98 -12.95
CA ILE A 7 -9.19 8.77 -12.42
C ILE A 7 -7.89 8.49 -13.19
N GLY A 8 -7.88 8.73 -14.51
CA GLY A 8 -6.67 8.59 -15.33
C GLY A 8 -5.53 9.49 -14.85
N LEU A 9 -5.80 10.77 -14.59
CA LEU A 9 -4.80 11.71 -14.07
C LEU A 9 -4.36 11.36 -12.65
N LEU A 10 -5.30 11.01 -11.76
CA LEU A 10 -4.95 10.65 -10.39
C LEU A 10 -4.12 9.36 -10.31
N ASN A 11 -4.34 8.40 -11.21
CA ASN A 11 -3.48 7.22 -11.32
C ASN A 11 -2.11 7.54 -11.93
N GLU A 12 -1.97 8.62 -12.70
CA GLU A 12 -0.66 9.15 -13.09
C GLU A 12 0.07 9.75 -11.90
N ASP A 13 -0.63 10.55 -11.09
CA ASP A 13 -0.08 11.09 -9.84
C ASP A 13 0.36 9.97 -8.89
N ILE A 14 -0.46 8.92 -8.71
CA ILE A 14 -0.11 7.74 -7.88
C ILE A 14 1.17 7.06 -8.36
N ARG A 15 1.37 6.89 -9.68
CA ARG A 15 2.62 6.29 -10.21
C ARG A 15 3.86 7.13 -9.86
N GLY A 16 3.72 8.45 -9.91
CA GLY A 16 4.76 9.40 -9.54
C GLY A 16 5.09 9.30 -8.05
N GLU A 17 4.08 9.39 -7.18
CA GLU A 17 4.24 9.24 -5.73
C GLU A 17 4.87 7.91 -5.34
N HIS A 18 4.40 6.81 -5.95
CA HIS A 18 4.95 5.50 -5.70
C HIS A 18 6.41 5.39 -6.13
N GLY A 19 6.78 5.98 -7.26
CA GLY A 19 8.16 6.06 -7.72
C GLY A 19 9.04 6.88 -6.77
N ALA A 20 8.53 8.02 -6.30
CA ALA A 20 9.20 8.91 -5.35
C ALA A 20 9.49 8.22 -4.02
N ILE A 21 8.49 7.53 -3.43
CA ILE A 21 8.67 6.72 -2.20
C ILE A 21 9.86 5.76 -2.35
N ILE A 22 9.87 4.98 -3.44
CA ILE A 22 10.92 3.98 -3.66
C ILE A 22 12.28 4.62 -3.91
N LEU A 23 12.34 5.72 -4.65
CA LEU A 23 13.57 6.47 -4.87
C LEU A 23 14.14 7.01 -3.55
N TYR A 24 13.30 7.59 -2.70
CA TYR A 24 13.72 8.24 -1.46
C TYR A 24 14.16 7.22 -0.41
N LEU A 25 13.46 6.09 -0.30
CA LEU A 25 13.92 4.97 0.53
C LEU A 25 15.27 4.42 0.05
N ARG A 26 15.49 4.30 -1.26
CA ARG A 26 16.80 3.88 -1.80
C ARG A 26 17.92 4.86 -1.46
N ILE A 27 17.65 6.17 -1.47
CA ILE A 27 18.60 7.19 -1.03
C ILE A 27 18.89 7.01 0.46
N ALA A 28 17.86 7.00 1.30
CA ALA A 28 18.00 6.92 2.75
C ALA A 28 18.80 5.67 3.18
N TYR A 29 18.40 4.48 2.71
CA TYR A 29 19.07 3.24 3.05
C TYR A 29 20.51 3.22 2.52
N GLY A 30 20.73 3.69 1.28
CA GLY A 30 22.07 3.74 0.67
C GLY A 30 23.04 4.71 1.35
N MET A 31 22.54 5.70 2.10
CA MET A 31 23.36 6.63 2.88
C MET A 31 23.71 6.09 4.28
N GLY A 32 22.97 5.10 4.77
CA GLY A 32 23.06 4.65 6.15
C GLY A 32 22.54 5.67 7.16
N GLU A 33 22.67 5.35 8.44
CA GLU A 33 22.17 6.16 9.56
C GLU A 33 22.79 7.56 9.59
N GLY A 34 21.94 8.60 9.59
CA GLY A 34 22.38 9.98 9.64
C GLY A 34 21.26 11.00 9.49
N GLU A 35 21.55 12.27 9.78
CA GLU A 35 20.57 13.36 9.71
C GLU A 35 19.98 13.51 8.31
N VAL A 36 20.82 13.41 7.26
CA VAL A 36 20.34 13.51 5.87
C VAL A 36 19.46 12.32 5.49
N ALA A 37 19.83 11.09 5.87
CA ALA A 37 19.01 9.91 5.60
C ALA A 37 17.64 10.02 6.29
N SER A 38 17.62 10.38 7.57
CA SER A 38 16.38 10.63 8.33
C SER A 38 15.52 11.72 7.70
N ASP A 39 16.13 12.79 7.18
CA ASP A 39 15.43 13.86 6.51
C ASP A 39 14.79 13.43 5.20
N VAL A 40 15.43 12.53 4.46
CA VAL A 40 14.91 11.93 3.22
C VAL A 40 13.80 10.92 3.51
N GLU A 41 13.93 10.09 4.55
CA GLU A 41 12.85 9.19 4.99
C GLU A 41 11.60 9.96 5.39
N GLN A 42 11.76 11.11 6.04
CA GLN A 42 10.63 11.95 6.38
C GLN A 42 9.89 12.45 5.13
N ILE A 43 10.60 12.75 4.04
CA ILE A 43 9.98 13.10 2.75
C ILE A 43 9.26 11.87 2.18
N ALA A 44 9.90 10.69 2.18
CA ALA A 44 9.25 9.45 1.75
C ALA A 44 7.94 9.16 2.49
N ARG A 45 7.86 9.48 3.80
CA ARG A 45 6.62 9.36 4.59
C ARG A 45 5.55 10.36 4.21
N ASP A 46 5.92 11.53 3.70
CA ASP A 46 4.97 12.49 3.15
C ASP A 46 4.43 11.98 1.81
N GLU A 47 5.27 11.42 0.93
CA GLU A 47 4.81 10.80 -0.34
C GLU A 47 3.88 9.60 -0.10
N MET A 48 4.15 8.78 0.91
CA MET A 48 3.22 7.71 1.32
C MET A 48 1.84 8.26 1.68
N ARG A 49 1.78 9.46 2.25
CA ARG A 49 0.52 10.14 2.59
C ARG A 49 -0.16 10.68 1.33
N HIS A 50 0.61 11.23 0.38
CA HIS A 50 0.11 11.68 -0.91
C HIS A 50 -0.52 10.51 -1.69
N LEU A 51 0.23 9.41 -1.84
CA LEU A 51 -0.24 8.16 -2.46
C LEU A 51 -1.56 7.70 -1.83
N LYS A 52 -1.63 7.67 -0.49
CA LYS A 52 -2.86 7.31 0.23
C LYS A 52 -4.02 8.22 -0.14
N TRP A 53 -3.84 9.54 -0.08
CA TRP A 53 -4.92 10.48 -0.36
C TRP A 53 -5.43 10.39 -1.80
N LEU A 54 -4.51 10.24 -2.76
CA LEU A 54 -4.85 10.05 -4.17
C LEU A 54 -5.60 8.74 -4.38
N SER A 55 -5.16 7.66 -3.75
CA SER A 55 -5.80 6.34 -3.83
C SER A 55 -7.24 6.38 -3.29
N GLU A 56 -7.44 7.01 -2.12
CA GLU A 56 -8.78 7.22 -1.55
C GLU A 56 -9.68 8.05 -2.46
N GLU A 57 -9.11 9.04 -3.15
CA GLU A 57 -9.82 9.90 -4.09
C GLU A 57 -10.20 9.15 -5.39
N VAL A 58 -9.33 8.26 -5.89
CA VAL A 58 -9.65 7.35 -7.01
C VAL A 58 -10.79 6.40 -6.64
N VAL A 59 -10.74 5.76 -5.46
CA VAL A 59 -11.80 4.87 -4.99
C VAL A 59 -13.11 5.60 -4.81
N ARG A 60 -13.09 6.83 -4.26
CA ARG A 60 -14.29 7.66 -4.12
C ARG A 60 -15.00 7.91 -5.45
N ARG A 61 -14.24 7.94 -6.55
CA ARG A 61 -14.76 8.13 -7.92
C ARG A 61 -15.17 6.82 -8.59
N GLY A 62 -15.08 5.69 -7.87
CA GLY A 62 -15.40 4.36 -8.38
C GLY A 62 -14.29 3.75 -9.24
N GLY A 63 -13.06 4.27 -9.14
CA GLY A 63 -11.87 3.71 -9.79
C GLY A 63 -11.11 2.74 -8.90
N VAL A 64 -10.10 2.11 -9.48
CA VAL A 64 -9.11 1.27 -8.79
C VAL A 64 -7.77 2.01 -8.82
N PRO A 65 -7.14 2.29 -7.66
CA PRO A 65 -5.80 2.85 -7.60
C PRO A 65 -4.80 1.90 -8.25
N THR A 66 -3.85 2.44 -9.01
CA THR A 66 -2.77 1.64 -9.59
C THR A 66 -1.71 1.29 -8.55
N THR A 67 -1.11 0.10 -8.68
CA THR A 67 0.09 -0.30 -7.94
C THR A 67 1.37 -0.17 -8.79
N GLU A 68 1.24 0.34 -10.02
CA GLU A 68 2.40 0.66 -10.86
C GLU A 68 3.13 1.89 -10.31
N ARG A 69 4.42 2.01 -10.65
CA ARG A 69 5.25 3.15 -10.27
C ARG A 69 6.15 3.58 -11.41
N ASP A 70 6.66 4.80 -11.32
CA ASP A 70 7.77 5.24 -12.16
C ASP A 70 9.09 4.58 -11.73
N GLU A 71 9.86 4.07 -12.71
CA GLU A 71 11.11 3.33 -12.47
C GLU A 71 12.37 4.23 -12.45
N SER A 72 12.20 5.50 -12.09
CA SER A 72 13.28 6.48 -12.01
C SER A 72 14.43 6.01 -11.11
N GLY A 73 15.67 6.21 -11.57
CA GLY A 73 16.88 5.87 -10.80
C GLY A 73 17.26 4.39 -10.77
N ALA A 74 16.63 3.51 -11.55
CA ALA A 74 17.00 2.07 -11.61
C ALA A 74 18.47 1.81 -12.03
N GLY A 75 19.13 2.75 -12.70
CA GLY A 75 20.48 2.59 -13.26
C GLY A 75 21.66 3.00 -12.37
N THR A 76 21.42 3.49 -11.15
CA THR A 76 22.50 3.95 -10.25
C THR A 76 22.20 3.64 -8.79
N SER A 77 23.25 3.46 -8.00
CA SER A 77 23.20 3.34 -6.53
C SER A 77 23.98 4.45 -5.83
N ASP A 78 24.48 5.45 -6.57
CA ASP A 78 25.15 6.63 -5.98
C ASP A 78 24.12 7.56 -5.33
N PRO A 79 24.17 7.77 -4.01
CA PRO A 79 23.18 8.59 -3.30
C PRO A 79 23.08 10.01 -3.86
N LEU A 80 24.20 10.63 -4.24
CA LEU A 80 24.19 12.00 -4.76
C LEU A 80 23.52 12.08 -6.15
N ALA A 81 23.78 11.11 -7.02
CA ALA A 81 23.06 10.99 -8.29
C ALA A 81 21.56 10.77 -8.08
N LEU A 82 21.18 9.89 -7.14
CA LEU A 82 19.77 9.64 -6.81
C LEU A 82 19.08 10.88 -6.24
N MET A 83 19.75 11.68 -5.39
CA MET A 83 19.19 12.94 -4.88
C MET A 83 19.00 13.98 -5.97
N ARG A 84 19.86 14.02 -6.99
CA ARG A 84 19.64 14.91 -8.15
C ARG A 84 18.41 14.47 -8.96
N LEU A 85 18.20 13.16 -9.12
CA LEU A 85 16.97 12.63 -9.70
C LEU A 85 15.75 12.97 -8.85
N ALA A 86 15.87 12.97 -7.51
CA ALA A 86 14.79 13.43 -6.62
C ALA A 86 14.43 14.89 -6.90
N VAL A 87 15.42 15.81 -6.98
CA VAL A 87 15.16 17.21 -7.34
C VAL A 87 14.42 17.35 -8.68
N GLU A 88 14.83 16.58 -9.69
CA GLU A 88 14.16 16.57 -11.00
C GLU A 88 12.73 16.03 -10.92
N GLY A 89 12.50 14.96 -10.16
CA GLY A 89 11.19 14.37 -9.92
C GLY A 89 10.23 15.35 -9.24
N GLU A 90 10.67 16.03 -8.19
CA GLU A 90 9.91 17.03 -7.43
C GLU A 90 9.50 18.25 -8.26
N GLN A 91 10.41 18.69 -9.14
CA GLN A 91 10.13 19.74 -10.11
C GLN A 91 9.06 19.27 -11.11
N SER A 92 9.17 18.04 -11.61
CA SER A 92 8.18 17.45 -12.51
C SER A 92 6.82 17.29 -11.82
N ALA A 93 6.79 16.81 -10.59
CA ALA A 93 5.56 16.66 -9.80
C ALA A 93 4.87 18.01 -9.59
N THR A 94 5.63 19.07 -9.27
CA THR A 94 5.10 20.44 -9.18
C THR A 94 4.40 20.89 -10.47
N GLU A 95 4.98 20.59 -11.63
CA GLU A 95 4.41 20.92 -12.95
C GLU A 95 3.14 20.09 -13.23
N THR A 96 3.21 18.78 -13.00
CA THR A 96 2.10 17.83 -13.18
C THR A 96 0.91 18.21 -12.29
N TYR A 97 1.11 18.38 -10.99
CA TYR A 97 0.03 18.76 -10.06
C TYR A 97 -0.59 20.11 -10.39
N THR A 98 0.20 21.09 -10.83
CA THR A 98 -0.34 22.37 -11.29
C THR A 98 -1.27 22.16 -12.48
N ALA A 99 -0.84 21.39 -13.49
CA ALA A 99 -1.66 21.11 -14.67
C ALA A 99 -2.92 20.30 -14.34
N HIS A 100 -2.80 19.29 -13.47
CA HIS A 100 -3.93 18.45 -13.05
C HIS A 100 -4.95 19.24 -12.22
N ALA A 101 -4.51 20.09 -11.29
CA ALA A 101 -5.39 20.96 -10.51
C ALA A 101 -6.16 21.96 -11.40
N GLU A 102 -5.53 22.51 -12.44
CA GLU A 102 -6.19 23.41 -13.40
C GLU A 102 -7.19 22.67 -14.31
N ALA A 103 -6.87 21.43 -14.70
CA ALA A 103 -7.72 20.61 -15.57
C ALA A 103 -8.93 20.04 -14.83
N ILE A 104 -8.75 19.60 -13.58
CA ILE A 104 -9.78 18.97 -12.76
C ILE A 104 -10.68 20.06 -12.16
N GLY A 105 -11.82 20.30 -12.80
CA GLY A 105 -12.81 21.28 -12.34
C GLY A 105 -13.59 20.90 -11.07
N ASP A 106 -13.29 19.77 -10.41
CA ASP A 106 -13.90 19.40 -9.13
C ASP A 106 -13.20 20.11 -7.97
N PRO A 107 -13.87 21.00 -7.20
CA PRO A 107 -13.22 21.78 -6.17
C PRO A 107 -12.57 20.95 -5.06
N ARG A 108 -13.10 19.76 -4.77
CA ARG A 108 -12.55 18.89 -3.72
C ARG A 108 -11.22 18.28 -4.17
N THR A 109 -11.17 17.70 -5.37
CA THR A 109 -9.93 17.14 -5.90
C THR A 109 -8.89 18.24 -6.14
N ALA A 110 -9.29 19.37 -6.72
CA ALA A 110 -8.36 20.49 -6.92
C ALA A 110 -7.72 20.94 -5.61
N LEU A 111 -8.50 21.05 -4.52
CA LEU A 111 -7.97 21.39 -3.19
C LEU A 111 -6.97 20.34 -2.66
N LEU A 112 -7.21 19.04 -2.92
CA LEU A 112 -6.27 17.98 -2.56
C LEU A 112 -4.95 18.12 -3.33
N LEU A 113 -5.01 18.34 -4.64
CA LEU A 113 -3.81 18.51 -5.47
C LEU A 113 -3.04 19.78 -5.09
N GLU A 114 -3.73 20.89 -4.78
CA GLU A 114 -3.08 22.11 -4.26
C GLU A 114 -2.39 21.88 -2.90
N ARG A 115 -2.95 21.01 -2.05
CA ARG A 115 -2.34 20.63 -0.77
C ARG A 115 -1.05 19.84 -1.00
N ILE A 116 -1.08 18.86 -1.91
CA ILE A 116 0.10 18.05 -2.26
C ILE A 116 1.17 18.92 -2.91
N LEU A 117 0.80 19.74 -3.89
CA LEU A 117 1.68 20.73 -4.55
C LEU A 117 2.46 21.64 -3.58
N THR A 118 1.88 21.91 -2.39
CA THR A 118 2.59 22.68 -1.35
C THR A 118 3.75 21.90 -0.75
N ASP A 119 3.57 20.60 -0.53
CA ASP A 119 4.59 19.69 -0.02
C ASP A 119 5.67 19.47 -1.09
N GLU A 120 5.33 19.18 -2.35
CA GLU A 120 6.30 19.03 -3.46
C GLU A 120 7.28 20.23 -3.58
N ARG A 121 6.74 21.45 -3.49
CA ARG A 121 7.59 22.66 -3.54
C ARG A 121 8.54 22.76 -2.36
N TYR A 122 8.10 22.30 -1.19
CA TYR A 122 8.93 22.25 0.00
C TYR A 122 10.00 21.16 -0.12
N HIS A 123 9.62 19.96 -0.58
CA HIS A 123 10.49 18.81 -0.79
C HIS A 123 11.57 19.11 -1.84
N HIS A 124 11.21 19.67 -3.00
CA HIS A 124 12.15 20.17 -4.01
C HIS A 124 13.24 21.05 -3.39
N GLY A 125 12.82 22.08 -2.62
CA GLY A 125 13.76 22.99 -1.96
C GLY A 125 14.56 22.31 -0.84
N LYS A 126 13.99 21.29 -0.16
CA LYS A 126 14.67 20.51 0.88
C LYS A 126 15.76 19.64 0.26
N PHE A 127 15.49 18.90 -0.81
CA PHE A 127 16.49 18.11 -1.52
C PHE A 127 17.67 18.95 -1.99
N GLN A 128 17.42 20.14 -2.56
CA GLN A 128 18.51 21.05 -2.96
C GLN A 128 19.43 21.43 -1.78
N ARG A 129 18.86 21.72 -0.61
CA ARG A 129 19.64 22.03 0.60
C ARG A 129 20.42 20.81 1.12
N LEU A 130 19.81 19.63 1.08
CA LEU A 130 20.47 18.40 1.52
C LEU A 130 21.66 18.04 0.61
N ILE A 131 21.52 18.21 -0.72
CA ILE A 131 22.62 18.06 -1.68
C ILE A 131 23.77 19.01 -1.33
N GLN A 132 23.47 20.29 -1.09
CA GLN A 132 24.49 21.26 -0.70
C GLN A 132 25.20 20.83 0.59
N ALA A 133 24.45 20.41 1.61
CA ALA A 133 25.01 19.95 2.88
C ALA A 133 25.94 18.73 2.70
N LEU A 134 25.57 17.79 1.83
CA LEU A 134 26.41 16.63 1.51
C LEU A 134 27.70 17.00 0.78
N GLU A 135 27.61 17.90 -0.20
CA GLU A 135 28.77 18.40 -0.94
C GLU A 135 29.76 19.15 -0.03
N GLU A 136 29.24 19.87 0.97
CA GLU A 136 30.04 20.57 2.00
C GLU A 136 30.63 19.63 3.06
N SER A 137 29.93 18.53 3.37
CA SER A 137 30.29 17.57 4.43
C SER A 137 31.17 16.41 3.95
N ALA A 138 31.69 16.44 2.71
CA ALA A 138 32.45 15.33 2.11
C ALA A 138 33.59 14.84 3.02
N ALA A 139 33.31 13.78 3.78
CA ALA A 139 34.27 13.10 4.63
C ALA A 139 35.05 12.07 3.81
N ALA A 140 36.18 11.60 4.34
CA ALA A 140 36.94 10.53 3.71
C ALA A 140 36.08 9.27 3.61
N PRO A 141 36.14 8.52 2.49
CA PRO A 141 35.39 7.29 2.34
C PRO A 141 35.78 6.30 3.44
N GLU A 142 34.79 5.75 4.13
CA GLU A 142 35.00 4.61 5.01
C GLU A 142 35.39 3.37 4.20
N ALA A 143 36.01 2.40 4.86
CA ALA A 143 36.29 1.13 4.21
C ALA A 143 34.95 0.49 3.76
N PRO A 144 34.88 -0.07 2.54
CA PRO A 144 33.65 -0.68 2.08
C PRO A 144 33.25 -1.83 3.02
N PRO A 145 31.95 -1.99 3.32
CA PRO A 145 31.47 -3.06 4.17
C PRO A 145 31.80 -4.43 3.57
N GLU A 146 31.93 -5.44 4.42
CA GLU A 146 32.04 -6.82 3.96
C GLU A 146 30.70 -7.27 3.38
N THR A 147 30.66 -7.51 2.08
CA THR A 147 29.46 -8.00 1.40
C THR A 147 29.20 -9.47 1.77
N PRO A 148 27.97 -9.84 2.16
CA PRO A 148 27.58 -11.22 2.42
C PRO A 148 27.79 -12.13 1.19
N PRO A 149 27.84 -13.46 1.39
CA PRO A 149 27.84 -14.40 0.27
C PRO A 149 26.64 -14.17 -0.66
N GLU A 150 26.85 -14.33 -1.97
CA GLU A 150 25.81 -14.09 -3.01
C GLU A 150 24.48 -14.81 -2.72
N GLY A 151 24.53 -16.05 -2.23
CA GLY A 151 23.32 -16.79 -1.86
C GLY A 151 22.51 -16.16 -0.72
N ILE A 152 23.18 -15.46 0.22
CA ILE A 152 22.50 -14.70 1.28
C ILE A 152 21.90 -13.43 0.70
N VAL A 153 22.65 -12.71 -0.14
CA VAL A 153 22.15 -11.51 -0.83
C VAL A 153 20.87 -11.83 -1.62
N GLU A 154 20.91 -12.87 -2.46
CA GLU A 154 19.74 -13.26 -3.25
C GLU A 154 18.56 -13.71 -2.40
N SER A 155 18.80 -14.42 -1.30
CA SER A 155 17.76 -14.82 -0.35
C SER A 155 17.09 -13.61 0.32
N VAL A 156 17.86 -12.58 0.71
CA VAL A 156 17.28 -11.37 1.33
C VAL A 156 16.58 -10.50 0.29
N GLN A 157 17.08 -10.44 -0.96
CA GLN A 157 16.38 -9.75 -2.05
C GLN A 157 15.03 -10.41 -2.40
N GLU A 158 14.95 -11.74 -2.34
CA GLU A 158 13.69 -12.48 -2.44
C GLU A 158 12.71 -12.06 -1.34
N ASN A 159 13.21 -11.91 -0.10
CA ASN A 159 12.38 -11.45 1.02
C ASN A 159 11.92 -10.00 0.84
N VAL A 160 12.77 -9.08 0.37
CA VAL A 160 12.36 -7.70 0.06
C VAL A 160 11.20 -7.69 -0.94
N ARG A 161 11.29 -8.49 -2.01
CA ARG A 161 10.22 -8.62 -3.00
C ARG A 161 8.94 -9.21 -2.41
N LEU A 162 9.07 -10.23 -1.56
CA LEU A 162 7.97 -10.87 -0.87
C LEU A 162 7.22 -9.86 0.01
N GLU A 163 7.93 -9.17 0.91
CA GLU A 163 7.30 -8.18 1.81
C GLU A 163 6.72 -6.99 1.05
N TYR A 164 7.38 -6.56 -0.02
CA TYR A 164 6.86 -5.48 -0.84
C TYR A 164 5.55 -5.87 -1.56
N THR A 165 5.46 -7.12 -2.04
CA THR A 165 4.24 -7.65 -2.65
C THR A 165 3.10 -7.72 -1.62
N THR A 166 3.38 -8.27 -0.43
CA THR A 166 2.42 -8.40 0.66
C THR A 166 1.92 -7.03 1.13
N LEU A 167 2.84 -6.07 1.32
CA LEU A 167 2.54 -4.67 1.60
C LEU A 167 1.51 -4.08 0.62
N LEU A 168 1.79 -4.18 -0.68
CA LEU A 168 0.93 -3.59 -1.70
C LEU A 168 -0.43 -4.28 -1.76
N GLN A 169 -0.47 -5.61 -1.56
CA GLN A 169 -1.72 -6.34 -1.51
C GLN A 169 -2.61 -5.85 -0.37
N TYR A 170 -2.08 -5.77 0.86
CA TYR A 170 -2.88 -5.34 2.02
C TYR A 170 -3.28 -3.87 1.91
N LEU A 171 -2.40 -3.02 1.40
CA LEU A 171 -2.70 -1.60 1.18
C LEU A 171 -3.83 -1.41 0.15
N GLN A 172 -3.74 -2.11 -0.98
CA GLN A 172 -4.74 -2.04 -2.05
C GLN A 172 -6.10 -2.56 -1.58
N GLN A 173 -6.12 -3.71 -0.89
CA GLN A 173 -7.34 -4.25 -0.29
C GLN A 173 -7.93 -3.30 0.77
N SER A 174 -7.10 -2.62 1.55
CA SER A 174 -7.55 -1.57 2.48
C SER A 174 -8.29 -0.45 1.75
N PHE A 175 -7.74 0.04 0.63
CA PHE A 175 -8.39 1.11 -0.15
C PHE A 175 -9.72 0.66 -0.77
N LEU A 176 -9.78 -0.56 -1.28
CA LEU A 176 -10.97 -1.08 -1.96
C LEU A 176 -12.05 -1.60 -1.00
N THR A 177 -11.68 -1.88 0.26
CA THR A 177 -12.63 -2.27 1.30
C THR A 177 -13.35 -1.03 1.84
N PRO A 178 -14.69 -1.04 1.99
CA PRO A 178 -15.44 0.07 2.58
C PRO A 178 -14.86 0.51 3.94
N ASP A 179 -14.97 1.79 4.29
CA ASP A 179 -14.50 2.33 5.58
C ASP A 179 -15.20 1.62 6.76
N CYS A 180 -14.53 0.61 7.29
CA CYS A 180 -14.99 -0.25 8.37
C CYS A 180 -13.76 -0.77 9.13
N PRO A 181 -13.93 -1.48 10.26
CA PRO A 181 -12.79 -2.03 11.00
C PRO A 181 -11.82 -2.84 10.12
N LEU A 182 -12.34 -3.66 9.20
CA LEU A 182 -11.51 -4.49 8.32
C LEU A 182 -10.56 -3.67 7.44
N SER A 183 -11.00 -2.56 6.85
CA SER A 183 -10.09 -1.75 6.01
C SER A 183 -8.95 -1.14 6.84
N LYS A 184 -9.22 -0.79 8.11
CA LYS A 184 -8.21 -0.27 9.03
C LYS A 184 -7.25 -1.35 9.48
N ASP A 185 -7.75 -2.55 9.77
CA ASP A 185 -6.90 -3.70 10.12
C ASP A 185 -5.95 -4.06 8.96
N LEU A 186 -6.45 -4.04 7.71
CA LEU A 186 -5.63 -4.23 6.50
C LEU A 186 -4.55 -3.15 6.34
N LEU A 187 -4.89 -1.88 6.59
CA LEU A 187 -3.92 -0.79 6.58
C LEU A 187 -2.84 -0.97 7.66
N ASP A 188 -3.23 -1.38 8.87
CA ASP A 188 -2.29 -1.64 9.96
C ASP A 188 -1.33 -2.79 9.60
N GLN A 189 -1.83 -3.86 8.97
CA GLN A 189 -0.96 -4.95 8.48
C GLN A 189 -0.03 -4.45 7.37
N ALA A 190 -0.52 -3.66 6.41
CA ALA A 190 0.32 -3.06 5.38
C ALA A 190 1.47 -2.23 5.98
N ILE A 191 1.21 -1.41 7.00
CA ILE A 191 2.25 -0.62 7.70
C ILE A 191 3.30 -1.54 8.34
N ILE A 192 2.88 -2.70 8.87
CA ILE A 192 3.80 -3.69 9.43
C ILE A 192 4.69 -4.28 8.32
N GLU A 193 4.14 -4.66 7.16
CA GLU A 193 4.95 -5.22 6.06
C GLU A 193 5.92 -4.20 5.46
N MET A 194 5.53 -2.93 5.39
CA MET A 194 6.46 -1.85 5.05
C MET A 194 7.65 -1.80 6.00
N THR A 195 7.42 -2.08 7.28
CA THR A 195 8.49 -2.10 8.29
C THR A 195 9.44 -3.29 8.06
N HIS A 196 8.92 -4.46 7.70
CA HIS A 196 9.75 -5.64 7.41
C HIS A 196 10.58 -5.43 6.15
N MET A 197 9.96 -4.93 5.09
CA MET A 197 10.63 -4.52 3.85
C MET A 197 11.78 -3.54 4.16
N GLY A 198 11.55 -2.55 5.02
CA GLY A 198 12.56 -1.60 5.45
C GLY A 198 13.75 -2.25 6.14
N TRP A 199 13.51 -3.13 7.13
CA TRP A 199 14.60 -3.82 7.83
C TRP A 199 15.46 -4.70 6.91
N LEU A 200 14.84 -5.36 5.92
CA LEU A 200 15.56 -6.18 4.95
C LEU A 200 16.36 -5.31 3.97
N ALA A 201 15.80 -4.17 3.56
CA ALA A 201 16.47 -3.21 2.70
C ALA A 201 17.68 -2.57 3.40
N GLU A 202 17.54 -2.20 4.67
CA GLU A 202 18.63 -1.71 5.52
C GLU A 202 19.73 -2.75 5.68
N TYR A 203 19.39 -4.02 5.96
CA TYR A 203 20.37 -5.11 6.06
C TYR A 203 21.24 -5.23 4.80
N LEU A 204 20.63 -5.12 3.62
CA LEU A 204 21.37 -5.13 2.35
C LEU A 204 22.21 -3.87 2.17
N ALA A 205 21.66 -2.70 2.47
CA ALA A 205 22.35 -1.44 2.29
C ALA A 205 23.57 -1.29 3.22
N GLU A 206 23.47 -1.74 4.46
CA GLU A 206 24.59 -1.82 5.41
C GLU A 206 25.73 -2.72 4.88
N ALA A 207 25.38 -3.74 4.10
CA ALA A 207 26.32 -4.62 3.40
C ALA A 207 26.86 -4.05 2.07
N GLY A 208 26.50 -2.81 1.72
CA GLY A 208 26.88 -2.15 0.47
C GLY A 208 26.12 -2.68 -0.76
N VAL A 209 24.99 -3.36 -0.56
CA VAL A 209 24.14 -3.91 -1.62
C VAL A 209 22.87 -3.08 -1.74
N ALA A 210 22.59 -2.58 -2.94
CA ALA A 210 21.34 -1.88 -3.19
C ALA A 210 20.14 -2.87 -3.17
N PRO A 211 19.09 -2.61 -2.37
CA PRO A 211 17.89 -3.45 -2.38
C PRO A 211 17.16 -3.35 -3.72
N ARG A 212 16.68 -4.48 -4.22
CA ARG A 212 15.84 -4.57 -5.43
C ARG A 212 14.39 -4.38 -5.02
N MET A 213 13.90 -3.16 -5.19
CA MET A 213 12.52 -2.77 -4.86
C MET A 213 11.56 -3.19 -5.99
N GLU A 214 11.41 -4.50 -6.19
CA GLU A 214 10.51 -5.13 -7.15
C GLU A 214 9.40 -5.87 -6.41
N HIS A 215 8.19 -5.93 -6.96
CA HIS A 215 7.06 -6.68 -6.40
C HIS A 215 6.40 -7.53 -7.48
N ASP A 216 5.63 -8.53 -7.06
CA ASP A 216 4.77 -9.33 -7.90
C ASP A 216 3.36 -8.73 -8.04
N SER A 217 2.51 -9.39 -8.81
CA SER A 217 1.08 -9.04 -8.89
C SER A 217 0.40 -9.22 -7.54
N VAL A 218 -0.52 -8.31 -7.21
CA VAL A 218 -1.32 -8.36 -5.97
C VAL A 218 -2.72 -8.91 -6.23
N GLU A 219 -3.31 -9.55 -5.23
CA GLU A 219 -4.72 -9.96 -5.26
C GLU A 219 -5.60 -8.89 -4.59
N ASP A 220 -6.37 -8.14 -5.38
CA ASP A 220 -7.20 -7.03 -4.91
C ASP A 220 -8.69 -7.12 -5.31
N GLU A 221 -9.08 -8.20 -6.00
CA GLU A 221 -10.45 -8.46 -6.43
C GLU A 221 -11.16 -9.51 -5.55
N GLY A 222 -12.29 -9.13 -4.96
CA GLY A 222 -13.13 -10.08 -4.24
C GLY A 222 -14.09 -9.45 -3.23
N ASP A 223 -14.91 -10.30 -2.63
CA ASP A 223 -15.59 -9.97 -1.38
C ASP A 223 -14.61 -10.13 -0.19
N PRO A 224 -14.96 -9.62 1.00
CA PRO A 224 -14.09 -9.72 2.17
C PRO A 224 -13.66 -11.15 2.53
N GLU A 225 -14.49 -12.16 2.24
CA GLU A 225 -14.13 -13.56 2.51
C GLU A 225 -13.00 -14.01 1.58
N ARG A 226 -13.10 -13.75 0.28
CA ARG A 226 -12.06 -14.08 -0.70
C ARG A 226 -10.74 -13.36 -0.41
N LEU A 227 -10.79 -12.07 -0.08
CA LEU A 227 -9.59 -11.29 0.23
C LEU A 227 -8.86 -11.85 1.46
N LEU A 228 -9.59 -12.15 2.54
CA LEU A 228 -9.01 -12.74 3.75
C LEU A 228 -8.47 -14.15 3.50
N GLN A 229 -9.11 -14.96 2.65
CA GLN A 229 -8.58 -16.25 2.24
C GLN A 229 -7.24 -16.11 1.48
N ALA A 230 -7.13 -15.12 0.59
CA ALA A 230 -5.89 -14.83 -0.12
C ALA A 230 -4.78 -14.40 0.87
N ASN A 231 -5.10 -13.53 1.83
CA ASN A 231 -4.11 -13.07 2.83
C ASN A 231 -3.62 -14.22 3.72
N VAL A 232 -4.51 -15.12 4.16
CA VAL A 232 -4.10 -16.33 4.89
C VAL A 232 -3.15 -17.19 4.05
N GLN A 233 -3.38 -17.33 2.73
CA GLN A 233 -2.49 -18.09 1.86
C GLN A 233 -1.12 -17.41 1.68
N VAL A 234 -1.10 -16.08 1.59
CA VAL A 234 0.14 -15.30 1.54
C VAL A 234 0.95 -15.54 2.82
N GLU A 235 0.37 -15.37 4.00
CA GLU A 235 1.09 -15.56 5.27
C GLU A 235 1.61 -16.98 5.46
N VAL A 236 0.85 -18.00 5.07
CA VAL A 236 1.32 -19.39 5.08
C VAL A 236 2.57 -19.55 4.19
N GLY A 237 2.57 -18.94 3.01
CA GLY A 237 3.72 -18.95 2.11
C GLY A 237 4.93 -18.21 2.67
N VAL A 238 4.70 -17.03 3.27
CA VAL A 238 5.73 -16.23 3.96
C VAL A 238 6.37 -17.07 5.07
N GLU A 239 5.57 -17.66 5.95
CA GLU A 239 6.07 -18.52 7.01
C GLU A 239 6.92 -19.69 6.51
N GLU A 240 6.52 -20.35 5.42
CA GLU A 240 7.27 -21.45 4.82
C GLU A 240 8.64 -21.01 4.30
N VAL A 241 8.73 -19.81 3.72
CA VAL A 241 10.00 -19.22 3.26
C VAL A 241 10.91 -18.92 4.44
N TYR A 242 10.42 -18.16 5.43
CA TYR A 242 11.24 -17.76 6.57
C TYR A 242 11.68 -18.94 7.44
N ARG A 243 10.78 -19.93 7.67
CA ARG A 243 11.11 -21.15 8.41
C ARG A 243 12.29 -21.90 7.79
N ARG A 244 12.29 -22.04 6.46
CA ARG A 244 13.37 -22.69 5.71
C ARG A 244 14.67 -21.91 5.79
N GLN A 245 14.60 -20.58 5.70
CA GLN A 245 15.78 -19.73 5.80
C GLN A 245 16.38 -19.76 7.21
N LEU A 246 15.56 -19.77 8.26
CA LEU A 246 16.01 -19.91 9.65
C LEU A 246 16.78 -21.21 9.92
N GLU A 247 16.47 -22.31 9.22
CA GLU A 247 17.21 -23.57 9.34
C GLU A 247 18.65 -23.50 8.79
N SER A 248 18.92 -22.56 7.88
CA SER A 248 20.18 -22.48 7.12
C SER A 248 20.99 -21.22 7.37
N ALA A 249 20.37 -20.16 7.92
CA ALA A 249 21.04 -18.93 8.29
C ALA A 249 22.11 -19.22 9.36
N GLN A 250 23.32 -18.71 9.17
CA GLN A 250 24.43 -18.85 10.13
C GLN A 250 24.81 -17.51 10.77
N ASP A 251 24.52 -16.41 10.09
CA ASP A 251 24.78 -15.06 10.58
C ASP A 251 23.80 -14.72 11.72
N PRO A 252 24.27 -14.43 12.96
CA PRO A 252 23.39 -14.17 14.08
C PRO A 252 22.52 -12.92 13.92
N SER A 253 22.99 -11.89 13.19
CA SER A 253 22.20 -10.69 12.89
C SER A 253 21.02 -11.02 12.00
N LEU A 254 21.28 -11.68 10.88
CA LEU A 254 20.26 -12.13 9.94
C LEU A 254 19.28 -13.09 10.61
N GLN A 255 19.76 -14.07 11.38
CA GLN A 255 18.89 -14.97 12.14
C GLN A 255 17.89 -14.22 13.03
N ARG A 256 18.33 -13.18 13.76
CA ARG A 256 17.44 -12.37 14.59
C ARG A 256 16.43 -11.59 13.77
N LEU A 257 16.86 -11.03 12.64
CA LEU A 257 15.98 -10.29 11.73
C LEU A 257 14.89 -11.22 11.15
N LEU A 258 15.30 -12.34 10.56
CA LEU A 258 14.38 -13.34 9.99
C LEU A 258 13.43 -13.93 11.04
N GLN A 259 13.92 -14.18 12.26
CA GLN A 259 13.10 -14.70 13.36
C GLN A 259 12.02 -13.70 13.77
N ARG A 260 12.36 -12.41 13.83
CA ARG A 260 11.42 -11.35 14.17
C ARG A 260 10.30 -11.22 13.13
N ILE A 261 10.66 -11.25 11.85
CA ILE A 261 9.69 -11.21 10.74
C ILE A 261 8.81 -12.46 10.77
N PHE A 262 9.40 -13.64 10.92
CA PHE A 262 8.66 -14.90 11.06
C PHE A 262 7.64 -14.89 12.20
N GLU A 263 7.99 -14.32 13.37
CA GLU A 263 7.05 -14.23 14.49
C GLU A 263 5.88 -13.27 14.20
N HIS A 264 6.11 -12.24 13.40
CA HIS A 264 5.04 -11.34 12.95
C HIS A 264 4.12 -12.04 11.94
N SER A 265 4.65 -12.79 10.97
CA SER A 265 3.82 -13.52 9.99
C SER A 265 2.96 -14.60 10.65
N VAL A 266 3.46 -15.30 11.67
CA VAL A 266 2.65 -16.21 12.50
C VAL A 266 1.48 -15.49 13.18
N TYR A 267 1.69 -14.26 13.64
CA TYR A 267 0.60 -13.43 14.17
C TYR A 267 -0.36 -13.00 13.08
N HIS A 268 0.12 -12.54 11.92
CA HIS A 268 -0.72 -12.14 10.79
C HIS A 268 -1.60 -13.29 10.30
N GLU A 269 -1.05 -14.50 10.13
CA GLU A 269 -1.78 -15.69 9.72
C GLU A 269 -2.95 -15.98 10.69
N ALA A 270 -2.66 -16.03 11.98
CA ALA A 270 -3.66 -16.26 13.02
C ALA A 270 -4.71 -15.14 13.06
N HIS A 271 -4.29 -13.89 12.88
CA HIS A 271 -5.16 -12.72 12.87
C HIS A 271 -6.13 -12.76 11.67
N PHE A 272 -5.63 -12.97 10.45
CA PHE A 272 -6.47 -13.09 9.25
C PHE A 272 -7.40 -14.30 9.31
N ARG A 273 -6.98 -15.43 9.89
CA ARG A 273 -7.89 -16.57 10.14
C ARG A 273 -9.03 -16.20 11.08
N GLY A 274 -8.75 -15.39 12.11
CA GLY A 274 -9.76 -14.85 13.02
C GLY A 274 -10.76 -13.95 12.29
N LEU A 275 -10.26 -12.98 11.51
CA LEU A 275 -11.10 -12.09 10.71
C LEU A 275 -11.95 -12.87 9.69
N LEU A 276 -11.38 -13.89 9.06
CA LEU A 276 -12.09 -14.75 8.11
C LEU A 276 -13.25 -15.49 8.78
N ALA A 277 -13.01 -16.07 9.97
CA ALA A 277 -14.05 -16.75 10.74
C ALA A 277 -15.19 -15.78 11.14
N ASP A 278 -14.86 -14.54 11.50
CA ASP A 278 -15.84 -13.51 11.82
C ASP A 278 -16.71 -13.13 10.61
N VAL A 279 -16.10 -12.97 9.44
CA VAL A 279 -16.83 -12.68 8.18
C VAL A 279 -17.76 -13.84 7.83
N GLN A 280 -17.28 -15.08 7.90
CA GLN A 280 -18.07 -16.29 7.63
C GLN A 280 -19.21 -16.46 8.63
N GLY A 281 -18.97 -16.19 9.92
CA GLY A 281 -19.98 -16.25 10.97
C GLY A 281 -21.11 -15.23 10.77
N ARG A 282 -20.77 -13.99 10.37
CA ARG A 282 -21.76 -12.96 10.03
C ARG A 282 -22.59 -13.33 8.80
N ALA A 283 -21.95 -13.89 7.77
CA ALA A 283 -22.64 -14.38 6.57
C ALA A 283 -23.63 -15.50 6.91
N ALA A 284 -23.24 -16.44 7.78
CA ALA A 284 -24.12 -17.51 8.26
C ALA A 284 -25.32 -16.94 9.03
N ALA A 285 -25.12 -16.03 9.98
CA ALA A 285 -26.20 -15.41 10.74
C ALA A 285 -27.17 -14.61 9.85
N ALA A 286 -26.65 -13.86 8.88
CA ALA A 286 -27.48 -13.13 7.91
C ALA A 286 -28.32 -14.06 7.02
N SER A 287 -27.82 -15.27 6.73
CA SER A 287 -28.56 -16.29 5.98
C SER A 287 -29.68 -16.94 6.80
N GLU A 288 -29.52 -17.04 8.13
CA GLU A 288 -30.54 -17.56 9.05
C GLU A 288 -31.65 -16.54 9.32
N GLU A 289 -31.34 -15.23 9.29
CA GLU A 289 -32.32 -14.14 9.49
C GLU A 289 -33.07 -13.73 8.21
N ALA A 290 -32.75 -14.31 7.05
CA ALA A 290 -33.44 -14.02 5.79
C ALA A 290 -34.94 -14.42 5.90
N PRO A 291 -35.89 -13.51 5.62
CA PRO A 291 -37.31 -13.81 5.77
C PRO A 291 -37.70 -14.96 4.84
N GLU A 292 -38.45 -15.93 5.38
CA GLU A 292 -39.03 -17.00 4.56
C GLU A 292 -39.76 -16.39 3.34
N PRO A 293 -39.62 -16.99 2.15
CA PRO A 293 -40.37 -16.54 0.98
C PRO A 293 -41.86 -16.52 1.35
N PRO A 294 -42.61 -15.48 0.93
CA PRO A 294 -43.99 -15.32 1.36
C PRO A 294 -44.76 -16.59 1.02
N THR A 295 -45.31 -17.23 2.07
CA THR A 295 -46.22 -18.37 1.95
C THR A 295 -47.26 -18.01 0.88
N PRO A 296 -47.50 -18.85 -0.14
CA PRO A 296 -48.43 -18.51 -1.21
C PRO A 296 -49.77 -18.11 -0.60
N ALA A 297 -50.20 -16.89 -0.91
CA ALA A 297 -51.42 -16.31 -0.37
C ALA A 297 -52.58 -17.30 -0.59
N ARG A 298 -53.16 -17.78 0.51
CA ARG A 298 -54.41 -18.54 0.46
C ARG A 298 -55.46 -17.65 -0.21
N ALA A 299 -56.14 -18.19 -1.23
CA ALA A 299 -57.13 -17.49 -2.04
C ALA A 299 -58.07 -16.67 -1.14
N PRO A 300 -58.39 -15.41 -1.51
CA PRO A 300 -59.15 -14.52 -0.65
C PRO A 300 -60.51 -15.14 -0.34
N ALA A 301 -60.81 -15.33 0.94
CA ALA A 301 -62.19 -15.57 1.37
C ALA A 301 -63.03 -14.35 0.96
N ALA A 302 -64.21 -14.60 0.40
CA ALA A 302 -65.11 -13.57 -0.12
C ALA A 302 -65.38 -12.48 0.94
N GLY A 303 -64.67 -11.36 0.82
CA GLY A 303 -64.82 -10.18 1.64
C GLY A 303 -65.96 -9.31 1.13
N TRP A 304 -66.73 -8.77 2.05
CA TRP A 304 -67.87 -7.89 1.80
C TRP A 304 -67.39 -6.58 1.16
N THR A 305 -68.05 -6.14 0.09
CA THR A 305 -67.78 -4.84 -0.55
C THR A 305 -68.76 -3.78 -0.05
N VAL A 306 -68.37 -2.51 -0.12
CA VAL A 306 -69.15 -1.33 0.33
C VAL A 306 -70.56 -1.26 -0.28
N GLY A 307 -70.82 -1.99 -1.37
CA GLY A 307 -72.16 -2.12 -1.98
C GLY A 307 -73.19 -2.87 -1.12
N SER A 308 -72.78 -3.63 -0.10
CA SER A 308 -73.71 -4.39 0.76
C SER A 308 -74.44 -3.53 1.81
N LEU A 309 -74.15 -2.23 1.91
CA LEU A 309 -74.78 -1.30 2.87
C LEU A 309 -76.04 -0.60 2.33
N LEU A 310 -76.42 -0.80 1.06
CA LEU A 310 -77.58 -0.13 0.43
C LEU A 310 -78.73 -1.07 0.05
N GLY A 311 -78.77 -2.29 0.62
CA GLY A 311 -79.99 -3.11 0.64
C GLY A 311 -80.53 -3.57 -0.72
N ARG A 312 -79.69 -3.72 -1.75
CA ARG A 312 -80.11 -4.38 -3.01
C ARG A 312 -79.36 -5.70 -3.17
N LYS A 313 -80.14 -6.80 -3.19
CA LYS A 313 -79.63 -8.16 -3.44
C LYS A 313 -79.16 -8.29 -4.89
N GLN A 314 -77.99 -8.87 -5.10
CA GLN A 314 -77.68 -9.57 -6.35
C GLN A 314 -78.31 -10.96 -6.28
N VAL A 315 -78.86 -11.41 -7.41
CA VAL A 315 -79.48 -12.73 -7.61
C VAL A 315 -78.41 -13.82 -7.59
#